data_AF-A0A6P7SNX6-F1
#
_entry.id   AF-A0A6P7SNX6-F1
#
_cell.length_a   1.000
_cell.length_b   1.000
_cell.length_c   1.000
_cell.angle_alpha   90.00
_cell.angle_beta   90.00
_cell.angle_gamma   90.00
#
_symmetry.space_group_name_H-M   'P 1'
#
loop_
_entity.id
_entity.type
_entity.pdbx_description
1 polymer ?
#
loop_
_entity_poly.entity_id
_entity_poly.type
_entity_poly.pdbx_seq_one_letter_code
_entity_poly.pdbx_strand_id
1 'polypeptide(L)'
;MVLFKTNIPERQFHQFSQLDSLKDELIDEDLTTYRSYLQSLHDNMVERFHDVIALNIPIWYNNPFEVEADHCEDDVQEELIELQNENDATVRYCRNGRKESTISRRCSNRPHVFVMTVDNLL
;
A
#
# COMPACT_ATOMS: atom_id res chain seq x y z
N MET A 1 -3.14 11.51 -9.70
CA MET A 1 -3.73 12.25 -10.83
C MET A 1 -5.17 11.77 -11.02
N VAL A 2 -6.13 12.68 -11.06
CA VAL A 2 -7.56 12.34 -11.12
C VAL A 2 -7.96 12.08 -12.58
N LEU A 3 -7.91 10.82 -13.01
CA LEU A 3 -8.00 10.42 -14.43
C LEU A 3 -9.30 10.83 -15.13
N PHE A 4 -10.42 10.94 -14.40
CA PHE A 4 -11.69 11.34 -15.01
C PHE A 4 -11.68 12.77 -15.57
N LYS A 5 -10.77 13.65 -15.10
CA LYS A 5 -10.66 15.03 -15.58
C LYS A 5 -10.20 15.12 -17.03
N THR A 6 -9.32 14.22 -17.45
CA THR A 6 -8.76 14.15 -18.81
C THR A 6 -9.57 13.20 -19.69
N ASN A 7 -10.07 12.10 -19.12
CA ASN A 7 -10.67 11.03 -19.91
C ASN A 7 -12.13 11.33 -20.33
N ILE A 8 -12.93 11.93 -19.45
CA ILE A 8 -14.33 12.31 -19.76
C ILE A 8 -14.43 13.28 -20.95
N PRO A 9 -13.66 14.39 -21.03
CA PRO A 9 -13.73 15.28 -22.19
C PRO A 9 -13.27 14.60 -23.48
N GLU A 10 -12.35 13.64 -23.39
CA GLU A 10 -11.91 12.82 -24.53
C GLU A 10 -12.87 11.67 -24.86
N ARG A 11 -14.03 11.58 -24.18
CA ARG A 11 -15.01 10.48 -24.28
C ARG A 11 -14.38 9.09 -24.12
N GLN A 12 -13.35 8.99 -23.28
CA GLN A 12 -12.70 7.75 -22.90
C GLN A 12 -13.29 7.23 -21.59
N PHE A 13 -14.15 6.21 -21.67
CA PHE A 13 -14.92 5.70 -20.54
C PHE A 13 -14.46 4.35 -19.99
N HIS A 14 -13.20 3.96 -20.24
CA HIS A 14 -12.63 2.68 -19.80
C HIS A 14 -12.81 2.37 -18.30
N GLN A 15 -12.92 3.41 -17.46
CA GLN A 15 -13.09 3.29 -16.00
C GLN A 15 -14.56 3.17 -15.58
N PHE A 16 -15.49 3.45 -16.49
CA PHE A 16 -16.92 3.57 -16.24
C PHE A 16 -17.68 2.81 -17.32
N SER A 17 -17.76 1.48 -17.17
CA SER A 17 -18.45 0.60 -18.13
C SER A 17 -19.90 1.01 -18.42
N GLN A 18 -20.58 1.61 -17.44
CA GLN A 18 -21.93 2.14 -17.59
C GLN A 18 -21.98 3.41 -18.48
N LEU A 19 -20.98 4.28 -18.39
CA LEU A 19 -20.87 5.43 -19.30
C LEU A 19 -20.50 4.96 -20.71
N ASP A 20 -19.62 3.96 -20.82
CA ASP A 20 -19.22 3.40 -22.10
C ASP A 20 -20.41 2.79 -22.86
N SER A 21 -21.31 2.10 -22.16
CA SER A 21 -22.55 1.57 -22.75
C SER A 21 -23.52 2.64 -23.23
N LEU A 22 -23.45 3.87 -22.70
CA LEU A 22 -24.34 4.99 -23.01
C LEU A 22 -23.67 6.05 -23.89
N LYS A 23 -22.45 5.81 -24.40
CA LYS A 23 -21.60 6.82 -25.05
C LYS A 23 -22.27 7.61 -26.19
N ASP A 24 -23.17 6.95 -26.92
CA ASP A 24 -23.86 7.51 -28.09
C ASP A 24 -25.09 8.35 -27.69
N GLU A 25 -25.59 8.17 -26.45
CA GLU A 25 -26.73 8.91 -25.87
C GLU A 25 -26.27 10.10 -25.03
N LEU A 26 -25.01 10.11 -24.59
CA LEU A 26 -24.45 11.15 -23.71
C LEU A 26 -24.19 12.47 -24.46
N ILE A 27 -24.88 13.52 -24.03
CA ILE A 27 -24.59 14.90 -24.45
C ILE A 27 -23.55 15.54 -23.52
N ASP A 28 -22.92 16.63 -24.01
CA ASP A 28 -21.82 17.28 -23.27
C ASP A 28 -22.26 17.87 -21.93
N GLU A 29 -23.54 18.25 -21.79
CA GLU A 29 -24.12 18.74 -20.54
C GLU A 29 -24.18 17.63 -19.47
N ASP A 30 -24.53 16.41 -19.86
CA ASP A 30 -24.53 15.24 -18.98
C ASP A 30 -23.11 14.95 -18.49
N LEU A 31 -22.13 14.98 -19.41
CA LEU A 31 -20.71 14.75 -19.08
C LEU A 31 -20.16 15.82 -18.14
N THR A 32 -20.59 17.07 -18.31
CA THR A 32 -20.20 18.18 -17.43
C THR A 32 -20.78 17.99 -16.03
N THR A 33 -22.06 17.64 -15.97
CA THR A 33 -22.76 17.36 -14.71
C THR A 33 -22.14 16.17 -13.98
N TYR A 34 -21.90 15.07 -14.69
CA TYR A 34 -21.26 13.87 -14.15
C TYR A 34 -19.84 14.17 -13.63
N ARG A 35 -19.06 14.96 -14.36
CA ARG A 35 -17.73 15.41 -13.89
C ARG A 35 -17.83 16.23 -12.61
N SER A 36 -18.83 17.11 -12.49
CA SER A 36 -19.04 17.91 -11.27
C SER A 36 -19.31 17.01 -10.06
N TYR A 37 -20.14 15.97 -10.23
CA TYR A 37 -20.38 14.98 -9.17
C TYR A 37 -19.13 14.22 -8.79
N LEU A 38 -18.36 13.75 -9.77
CA LEU A 38 -17.08 13.07 -9.50
C LEU A 38 -16.08 13.99 -8.79
N GLN A 39 -16.08 15.28 -9.13
CA GLN A 39 -15.25 16.28 -8.45
C GLN A 39 -15.67 16.44 -6.99
N SER A 40 -16.96 16.62 -6.72
CA SER A 40 -17.48 16.72 -5.35
C SER A 40 -17.22 15.45 -4.55
N LEU A 41 -17.37 14.27 -5.15
CA LEU A 41 -17.06 12.99 -4.52
C LEU A 41 -15.57 12.89 -4.20
N HIS A 42 -14.71 13.22 -5.16
CA HIS A 42 -13.26 13.25 -4.94
C HIS A 42 -12.90 14.16 -3.77
N ASP A 43 -13.42 15.38 -3.74
CA ASP A 43 -13.09 16.35 -2.69
C ASP A 43 -13.57 15.87 -1.32
N ASN A 44 -14.74 15.24 -1.26
CA ASN A 44 -15.22 14.63 -0.03
C ASN A 44 -14.37 13.43 0.41
N MET A 45 -13.89 12.60 -0.51
CA MET A 45 -12.99 11.49 -0.19
C MET A 45 -11.63 12.00 0.28
N VAL A 46 -11.07 13.03 -0.37
CA VAL A 46 -9.82 13.67 0.07
C VAL A 46 -9.95 14.28 1.45
N GLU A 47 -11.08 14.92 1.75
CA GLU A 47 -11.35 15.48 3.09
C GLU A 47 -11.47 14.38 4.15
N ARG A 48 -12.27 13.34 3.87
CA ARG A 48 -12.53 12.24 4.83
C ARG A 48 -11.32 11.36 5.10
N PHE A 49 -10.46 11.19 4.11
CA PHE A 49 -9.28 10.32 4.17
C PHE A 49 -7.97 11.12 4.11
N HIS A 50 -8.01 12.41 4.47
CA HIS A 50 -6.84 13.27 4.45
C HIS A 50 -5.69 12.69 5.28
N ASP A 51 -6.01 12.14 6.46
CA ASP A 51 -5.09 11.48 7.36
C ASP A 51 -4.39 10.28 6.73
N VAL A 52 -5.14 9.42 6.02
CA VAL A 52 -4.60 8.25 5.31
C VAL A 52 -3.79 8.67 4.09
N ILE A 53 -4.26 9.65 3.33
CA ILE A 53 -3.57 10.15 2.13
C ILE A 53 -2.28 10.88 2.50
N ALA A 54 -2.29 11.65 3.59
CA ALA A 54 -1.13 12.36 4.11
C ALA A 54 -0.25 11.49 5.02
N LEU A 55 -0.59 10.21 5.19
CA LEU A 55 0.17 9.31 6.04
C LEU A 55 1.59 9.16 5.49
N ASN A 56 2.55 9.67 6.24
CA ASN A 56 3.95 9.48 5.93
C ASN A 56 4.36 8.08 6.42
N ILE A 57 4.46 7.13 5.49
CA ILE A 57 4.95 5.79 5.79
C ILE A 57 6.47 5.86 5.95
N PRO A 58 7.03 5.56 7.13
CA PRO A 58 8.47 5.59 7.34
C PRO A 58 9.20 4.62 6.40
N ILE A 59 10.44 4.95 6.03
CA ILE A 59 11.22 4.14 5.07
C ILE A 59 11.42 2.70 5.59
N TRP A 60 11.62 2.56 6.90
CA TRP A 60 11.78 1.25 7.54
C TRP A 60 10.54 0.36 7.43
N TYR A 61 9.35 0.94 7.29
CA TYR A 61 8.13 0.16 7.10
C TYR A 61 8.11 -0.50 5.71
N ASN A 62 8.61 0.20 4.68
CA ASN A 62 8.67 -0.34 3.33
C ASN A 62 9.82 -1.33 3.15
N ASN A 63 10.99 -1.05 3.73
CA ASN A 63 12.20 -1.88 3.59
C ASN A 63 12.86 -2.15 4.96
N PRO A 64 12.21 -2.96 5.84
CA PRO A 64 12.70 -3.15 7.20
C PRO A 64 14.03 -3.89 7.30
N PHE A 65 14.49 -4.55 6.24
CA PHE A 65 15.74 -5.33 6.24
C PHE A 65 16.95 -4.60 5.62
N GLU A 66 16.73 -3.47 4.97
CA GLU A 66 17.77 -2.72 4.26
C GLU A 66 18.08 -1.37 4.92
N VAL A 67 17.18 -0.88 5.77
CA VAL A 67 17.30 0.42 6.45
C VAL A 67 18.12 0.28 7.73
N GLU A 68 19.05 1.20 7.96
CA GLU A 68 19.78 1.28 9.23
C GLU A 68 18.82 1.69 10.36
N ALA A 69 18.84 0.95 11.47
CA ALA A 69 17.93 1.17 12.59
C ALA A 69 18.06 2.58 13.19
N ASP A 70 19.26 3.17 13.17
CA ASP A 70 19.55 4.53 13.64
C ASP A 70 18.76 5.63 12.87
N HIS A 71 18.17 5.29 11.72
CA HIS A 71 17.29 6.19 10.95
C HIS A 71 15.80 6.05 11.29
N CYS A 72 15.45 5.17 12.24
CA CYS A 72 14.08 4.93 12.68
C CYS A 72 13.79 5.67 13.98
N GLU A 73 12.51 5.82 14.31
CA GLU A 73 12.09 6.35 15.61
C GLU A 73 12.65 5.49 16.76
N ASP A 74 13.14 6.14 17.82
CA ASP A 74 13.81 5.49 18.97
C ASP A 74 13.01 4.29 19.53
N ASP A 75 11.69 4.42 19.59
CA ASP A 75 10.77 3.39 20.10
C ASP A 75 10.71 2.13 19.21
N VAL A 76 11.14 2.22 17.95
CA VAL A 76 11.09 1.13 16.95
C VAL A 76 12.46 0.51 16.69
N GLN A 77 13.56 1.19 17.05
CA GLN A 77 14.92 0.75 16.70
C GLN A 77 15.25 -0.63 17.26
N GLU A 78 14.94 -0.90 18.53
CA GLU A 78 15.21 -2.20 19.16
C GLU A 78 14.45 -3.33 18.45
N GLU A 79 13.17 -3.14 18.19
CA GLU A 79 12.33 -4.13 17.49
C GLU A 79 12.83 -4.38 16.06
N LEU A 80 13.26 -3.34 15.35
CA LEU A 80 13.78 -3.46 13.99
C LEU A 80 15.11 -4.21 13.96
N ILE A 81 16.02 -3.92 14.91
CA ILE A 81 17.30 -4.63 15.05
C ILE A 81 17.06 -6.11 15.35
N GLU A 82 16.12 -6.43 16.24
CA GLU A 82 15.76 -7.83 16.53
C GLU A 82 15.26 -8.54 15.26
N LEU A 83 14.32 -7.93 14.53
CA LEU A 83 13.77 -8.48 13.29
C LEU A 83 14.85 -8.69 12.21
N GLN A 84 15.75 -7.73 12.03
CA GLN A 84 16.85 -7.82 11.06
C GLN A 84 17.80 -8.96 11.42
N ASN A 85 18.19 -9.08 12.69
CA ASN A 85 19.06 -10.15 13.17
C ASN A 85 18.44 -11.54 13.01
N GLU A 86 17.14 -11.69 13.29
CA GLU A 86 16.42 -12.94 13.08
C GLU A 86 16.37 -13.34 11.59
N ASN A 87 16.12 -12.37 10.70
CA ASN A 87 16.14 -12.60 9.27
C ASN A 87 17.54 -13.02 8.80
N ASP A 88 18.58 -12.33 9.26
CA ASP A 88 19.98 -12.64 8.93
C ASP A 88 20.39 -14.03 9.38
N ALA A 89 20.01 -14.42 10.61
CA ALA A 89 20.24 -15.75 11.13
C ALA A 89 19.52 -16.82 10.31
N THR A 90 18.28 -16.54 9.90
CA THR A 90 17.46 -17.43 9.06
C THR A 90 18.07 -17.59 7.67
N VAL A 91 18.48 -16.50 7.02
CA VAL A 91 19.15 -16.51 5.71
C VAL A 91 20.46 -17.29 5.78
N ARG A 92 21.29 -17.05 6.82
CA ARG A 92 22.54 -17.81 7.04
C ARG A 92 22.28 -19.28 7.29
N TYR A 93 21.24 -19.63 8.05
CA TYR A 93 20.84 -21.01 8.30
C TYR A 93 20.39 -21.72 7.02
N CYS A 94 19.55 -21.07 6.20
CA CYS A 94 19.11 -21.59 4.92
C CYS A 94 20.28 -21.75 3.93
N ARG A 95 21.22 -20.80 3.92
CA ARG A 95 22.41 -20.83 3.05
C ARG A 95 23.42 -21.92 3.44
N ASN A 96 23.55 -22.22 4.73
CA ASN A 96 24.60 -23.11 5.24
C ASN A 96 24.19 -24.58 5.40
N GLY A 97 22.94 -24.93 5.07
CA GLY A 97 22.45 -26.32 5.13
C GLY A 97 22.23 -26.81 6.56
N ARG A 98 20.99 -27.21 6.85
CA ARG A 98 20.48 -27.68 8.14
C ARG A 98 21.49 -28.52 8.93
N LYS A 99 21.92 -28.02 10.08
CA LYS A 99 22.30 -28.85 11.24
C LYS A 99 21.40 -28.46 12.40
N GLU A 100 20.54 -29.39 12.77
CA GLU A 100 19.45 -29.25 13.73
C GLU A 100 19.93 -28.76 15.10
N SER A 101 19.35 -27.69 15.64
CA SER A 101 19.18 -27.50 17.10
C SER A 101 18.15 -26.40 17.44
N THR A 102 16.97 -26.84 17.89
CA THR A 102 16.13 -26.26 18.97
C THR A 102 15.68 -24.78 19.01
N ILE A 103 15.91 -23.92 17.99
CA ILE A 103 15.44 -22.51 18.05
C ILE A 103 13.93 -22.34 17.77
N SER A 104 13.26 -23.35 17.21
CA SER A 104 11.86 -23.26 16.74
C SER A 104 10.78 -23.03 17.80
N ARG A 105 11.09 -23.12 19.11
CA ARG A 105 10.06 -23.08 20.18
C ARG A 105 9.54 -21.68 20.54
N ARG A 106 10.16 -20.58 20.10
CA ARG A 106 9.66 -19.20 20.38
C ARG A 106 8.77 -18.60 19.29
N CYS A 107 8.81 -19.12 18.06
CA CYS A 107 8.09 -18.53 16.92
C CYS A 107 6.56 -18.67 16.95
N SER A 108 6.01 -19.51 17.84
CA SER A 108 4.57 -19.82 17.83
C SER A 108 3.70 -18.92 18.73
N ASN A 109 4.27 -17.97 19.49
CA ASN A 109 3.57 -17.28 20.58
C ASN A 109 3.53 -15.73 20.50
N ARG A 110 3.75 -15.11 19.33
CA ARG A 110 3.47 -13.66 19.17
C ARG A 110 2.48 -13.42 18.02
N PRO A 111 1.25 -12.95 18.30
CA PRO A 111 0.22 -12.73 17.29
C PRO A 111 0.33 -11.39 16.53
N HIS A 112 1.43 -10.64 16.66
CA HIS A 112 1.51 -9.25 16.20
C HIS A 112 2.39 -8.99 14.96
N VAL A 113 3.12 -9.99 14.45
CA VAL A 113 3.95 -9.79 13.25
C VAL A 113 3.19 -10.28 12.02
N PHE A 114 2.28 -9.44 11.52
CA PHE A 114 1.66 -9.65 10.22
C PHE A 114 2.59 -9.08 9.14
N VAL A 115 3.52 -9.92 8.64
CA VAL A 115 4.28 -9.58 7.43
C VAL A 115 3.32 -9.71 6.25
N MET A 116 2.67 -8.61 5.85
CA MET A 116 2.05 -8.55 4.53
C MET A 116 3.17 -8.43 3.50
N THR A 117 3.51 -9.55 2.87
CA THR A 117 4.25 -9.51 1.61
C THR A 117 3.43 -8.73 0.59
N VAL A 118 4.04 -7.70 0.00
CA VAL A 118 3.43 -6.75 -0.94
C VAL A 118 3.00 -7.43 -2.27
N ASP A 119 3.26 -8.73 -2.42
CA ASP A 119 2.89 -9.54 -3.59
C ASP A 119 1.38 -9.86 -3.70
N ASN A 120 0.52 -9.37 -2.80
CA ASN A 120 -0.93 -9.63 -2.79
C ASN A 120 -1.81 -8.38 -3.00
N LEU A 121 -1.28 -7.28 -3.53
CA LEU A 121 -2.05 -6.05 -3.81
C LEU A 121 -2.10 -5.64 -5.29
N LEU A 122 -1.88 -6.58 -6.22
CA LEU A 122 -2.14 -6.41 -7.65
C LEU A 122 -2.94 -7.58 -8.22
#